data_AF-A0A9Q1LMT5-F1
#
_entry.id   AF-A0A9Q1LMT5-F1
#
_cell.length_a   1.000
_cell.length_b   1.000
_cell.length_c   1.000
_cell.angle_alpha   90.00
_cell.angle_beta   90.00
_cell.angle_gamma   90.00
#
_symmetry.space_group_name_H-M   'P 1'
#
loop_
_entity.id
_entity.type
_entity.pdbx_description
1 polymer ?
#
loop_
_entity_poly.entity_id
_entity_poly.type
_entity_poly.pdbx_seq_one_letter_code
_entity_poly.pdbx_strand_id
1 'polypeptide(L)'
;MCGEGEWYFFIHQDDYFRGNIGKVLIVENEIGYWQCFGKELPIYNPEGDVVGFKVNLKYCSGSAKKNTWTMEKYRLTSECVTDDDEMEEWILGRIIRGKKKDYTNYL
;
A
#
# COMPACT_ATOMS: atom_id res chain seq x y z
N MET A 1 19.36 11.70 7.42
CA MET A 1 19.00 12.00 6.01
C MET A 1 17.71 11.24 5.73
N CYS A 2 16.61 11.97 5.53
CA CYS A 2 15.29 11.38 5.29
C CYS A 2 15.24 10.95 3.82
N GLY A 3 14.81 9.71 3.55
CA GLY A 3 14.83 9.08 2.22
C GLY A 3 14.27 9.97 1.12
N GLU A 4 14.87 9.90 -0.06
CA GLU A 4 14.66 10.79 -1.21
C GLU A 4 13.28 10.56 -1.88
N GLY A 5 12.18 10.80 -1.16
CA GLY A 5 10.81 10.72 -1.68
C GLY A 5 10.09 9.39 -1.48
N GLU A 6 10.72 8.43 -0.81
CA GLU A 6 10.09 7.19 -0.38
C GLU A 6 10.44 6.83 1.08
N TRP A 7 9.49 6.15 1.74
CA TRP A 7 9.56 5.75 3.13
C TRP A 7 8.95 4.36 3.31
N TYR A 8 9.54 3.57 4.22
CA TYR A 8 9.10 2.22 4.52
C TYR A 8 8.66 2.14 5.98
N PHE A 9 7.56 1.44 6.24
CA PHE A 9 6.98 1.27 7.56
C PHE A 9 6.50 -0.16 7.72
N PHE A 10 6.63 -0.73 8.91
CA PHE A 10 5.81 -1.86 9.31
C PHE A 10 4.47 -1.31 9.80
N ILE A 11 3.38 -1.84 9.24
CA ILE A 11 2.02 -1.45 9.58
C ILE A 11 1.33 -2.71 10.09
N HIS A 12 0.62 -2.63 11.20
CA HIS A 12 -0.25 -3.72 11.62
C HIS A 12 -1.24 -4.03 10.49
N GLN A 13 -1.39 -5.32 10.21
CA GLN A 13 -2.26 -5.84 9.19
C GLN A 13 -3.69 -5.50 9.57
N ASP A 14 -4.28 -4.60 8.80
CA ASP A 14 -5.69 -4.31 8.87
C ASP A 14 -6.40 -5.11 7.78
N ASP A 15 -7.38 -5.92 8.17
CA ASP A 15 -8.29 -6.66 7.27
C ASP A 15 -8.98 -5.73 6.27
N TYR A 16 -8.98 -4.41 6.52
CA TYR A 16 -9.53 -3.42 5.61
C TYR A 16 -9.07 -3.60 4.17
N PHE A 17 -7.83 -4.01 3.91
CA PHE A 17 -7.25 -3.94 2.56
C PHE A 17 -7.04 -5.28 1.85
N ARG A 18 -7.50 -6.41 2.41
CA ARG A 18 -7.51 -7.71 1.73
C ARG A 18 -8.44 -7.66 0.50
N GLY A 19 -7.91 -7.24 -0.66
CA GLY A 19 -8.49 -7.43 -2.00
C GLY A 19 -9.65 -6.53 -2.44
N ASN A 20 -10.11 -5.57 -1.63
CA ASN A 20 -11.31 -4.81 -1.96
C ASN A 20 -11.00 -3.44 -2.61
N ILE A 21 -11.10 -3.39 -3.95
CA ILE A 21 -11.01 -2.16 -4.75
C ILE A 21 -12.00 -1.11 -4.22
N GLY A 22 -11.58 0.15 -4.15
CA GLY A 22 -12.47 1.25 -3.80
C GLY A 22 -12.68 1.45 -2.30
N LYS A 23 -12.20 0.54 -1.44
CA LYS A 23 -12.17 0.78 0.01
C LYS A 23 -11.31 1.99 0.37
N VAL A 24 -11.77 2.70 1.38
CA VAL A 24 -11.26 4.00 1.81
C VAL A 24 -10.88 3.94 3.29
N LEU A 25 -9.67 4.36 3.64
CA LEU A 25 -9.25 4.61 5.01
C LEU A 25 -9.19 6.12 5.23
N ILE A 26 -10.08 6.62 6.09
CA ILE A 26 -10.18 8.03 6.44
C ILE A 26 -9.02 8.40 7.37
N VAL A 27 -8.38 9.53 7.09
CA VAL A 27 -7.26 10.09 7.86
C VAL A 27 -7.40 11.62 7.93
N GLU A 28 -6.45 12.31 8.55
CA GLU A 28 -6.45 13.79 8.62
C GLU A 28 -7.75 14.36 9.21
N ASN A 29 -8.28 13.78 10.29
CA ASN A 29 -9.56 14.19 10.90
C ASN A 29 -10.70 14.33 9.88
N GLU A 30 -10.88 13.31 9.03
CA GLU A 30 -11.93 13.25 8.00
C GLU A 30 -11.74 14.17 6.79
N ILE A 31 -10.59 14.84 6.67
CA ILE A 31 -10.27 15.73 5.55
C ILE A 31 -9.59 14.98 4.39
N GLY A 32 -8.95 13.84 4.70
CA GLY A 32 -8.20 13.04 3.75
C GLY A 32 -8.53 11.56 3.84
N TYR A 33 -8.17 10.83 2.80
CA TYR A 33 -8.32 9.39 2.79
C TYR A 33 -7.34 8.67 1.87
N TRP A 34 -7.00 7.44 2.23
CA TRP A 34 -6.32 6.50 1.36
C TRP A 34 -7.36 5.62 0.67
N GLN A 35 -7.33 5.57 -0.66
CA GLN A 35 -8.22 4.71 -1.44
C GLN A 35 -7.43 3.64 -2.18
N CYS A 36 -7.84 2.38 -2.03
CA CYS A 36 -7.32 1.29 -2.84
C CYS A 36 -7.68 1.48 -4.31
N PHE A 37 -6.69 1.38 -5.19
CA PHE A 37 -6.87 1.40 -6.63
C PHE A 37 -6.25 0.15 -7.26
N GLY A 38 -6.96 -0.44 -8.22
CA GLY A 38 -6.56 -1.68 -8.87
C GLY A 38 -6.74 -2.92 -7.99
N LYS A 39 -6.63 -4.09 -8.62
CA LYS A 39 -6.66 -5.38 -7.91
C LYS A 39 -5.37 -5.59 -7.14
N GLU A 40 -5.45 -6.48 -6.16
CA GLU A 40 -4.26 -7.04 -5.54
C GLU A 40 -3.40 -7.76 -6.58
N LEU A 41 -2.09 -7.50 -6.57
CA LEU A 41 -1.13 -8.04 -7.52
C LEU A 41 -0.27 -9.12 -6.84
N PRO A 42 -0.16 -10.33 -7.39
CA PRO A 42 0.73 -11.35 -6.86
C PRO A 42 2.20 -10.94 -7.02
N ILE A 43 3.02 -11.36 -6.06
CA ILE A 43 4.48 -11.22 -6.08
C ILE A 43 5.06 -12.63 -6.20
N TYR A 44 5.87 -12.83 -7.24
CA TYR A 44 6.47 -14.12 -7.54
C TYR A 44 7.93 -14.17 -7.12
N ASN A 45 8.38 -15.32 -6.61
CA ASN A 45 9.80 -15.63 -6.47
C ASN A 45 10.42 -16.00 -7.85
N PRO A 46 11.75 -16.18 -7.95
CA PRO A 46 12.39 -16.64 -9.18
C PRO A 46 11.89 -18.00 -9.71
N GLU A 47 11.37 -18.85 -8.83
CA GLU A 47 10.83 -20.18 -9.15
C GLU A 47 9.41 -20.13 -9.75
N GLY A 48 8.72 -19.00 -9.63
CA GLY A 48 7.36 -18.80 -10.14
C GLY A 48 6.24 -19.02 -9.12
N ASP A 49 6.58 -19.23 -7.84
CA ASP A 49 5.62 -19.36 -6.75
C ASP A 49 5.21 -17.98 -6.21
N VAL A 50 3.95 -17.87 -5.76
CA VAL A 50 3.42 -16.64 -5.15
C VAL A 50 3.88 -16.57 -3.70
N VAL A 51 4.76 -15.62 -3.40
CA VAL A 51 5.30 -15.41 -2.05
C VAL A 51 4.60 -14.27 -1.29
N GLY A 52 3.78 -13.50 -2.00
CA GLY A 52 3.02 -12.44 -1.38
C GLY A 52 2.15 -11.68 -2.36
N PHE A 53 1.57 -10.60 -1.85
CA PHE A 53 0.62 -9.79 -2.59
C PHE A 53 0.85 -8.31 -2.32
N LYS A 54 0.62 -7.49 -3.34
CA LYS A 54 0.72 -6.03 -3.30
C LYS A 54 -0.61 -5.37 -3.60
N VAL A 55 -1.00 -4.41 -2.76
CA VAL A 55 -2.12 -3.49 -3.03
C VAL A 55 -1.59 -2.06 -3.14
N ASN A 56 -2.14 -1.28 -4.07
CA ASN A 56 -1.77 0.13 -4.25
C ASN A 56 -2.89 1.05 -3.75
N LEU A 57 -2.52 2.10 -3.04
CA LEU A 57 -3.41 3.11 -2.48
C LEU A 57 -2.97 4.49 -2.94
N LYS A 58 -3.95 5.35 -3.21
CA LYS A 58 -3.74 6.77 -3.50
C LYS A 58 -4.28 7.60 -2.35
N TYR A 59 -3.57 8.65 -2.00
CA TYR A 59 -4.06 9.66 -1.09
C TYR A 59 -4.97 10.65 -1.83
N CYS A 60 -6.10 10.98 -1.23
CA CYS A 60 -7.04 11.99 -1.73
C CYS A 60 -7.44 12.89 -0.56
N SER A 61 -7.44 14.21 -0.72
CA SER A 61 -7.99 15.15 0.27
C SER A 61 -8.66 16.34 -0.41
N GLY A 62 -9.56 17.02 0.32
CA GLY A 62 -10.33 18.16 -0.18
C GLY A 62 -9.49 19.42 -0.46
N SER A 63 -8.22 19.44 -0.06
CA SER A 63 -7.27 20.49 -0.41
C SER A 63 -6.80 20.28 -1.84
N ALA A 64 -7.18 21.17 -2.76
CA ALA A 64 -6.76 21.19 -4.17
C ALA A 64 -5.23 21.28 -4.39
N LYS A 65 -4.42 21.23 -3.33
CA LYS A 65 -2.97 21.10 -3.42
C LYS A 65 -2.63 19.67 -3.83
N LYS A 66 -2.03 19.53 -5.02
CA LYS A 66 -1.43 18.34 -5.65
C LYS A 66 -0.43 17.60 -4.74
N ASN A 67 -0.90 17.01 -3.66
CA ASN A 67 -0.12 16.13 -2.81
C ASN A 67 -0.29 14.72 -3.35
N THR A 68 0.54 14.38 -4.33
CA THR A 68 0.54 13.09 -5.03
C THR A 68 1.23 12.03 -4.19
N TRP A 69 0.55 11.57 -3.14
CA TRP A 69 1.05 10.48 -2.31
C TRP A 69 0.42 9.16 -2.74
N THR A 70 1.27 8.15 -2.91
CA THR A 70 0.85 6.76 -3.10
C THR A 70 1.43 5.90 -1.99
N MET A 71 0.74 4.82 -1.68
CA MET A 71 1.20 3.81 -0.75
C MET A 71 1.07 2.44 -1.40
N GLU A 72 2.07 1.61 -1.25
CA GLU A 72 1.99 0.20 -1.57
C GLU A 72 2.02 -0.59 -0.27
N LYS A 73 1.10 -1.53 -0.13
CA LYS A 73 1.04 -2.46 0.99
C LYS A 73 1.41 -3.85 0.48
N TYR A 74 2.35 -4.49 1.16
CA TYR A 74 2.89 -5.80 0.84
C TYR A 74 2.59 -6.75 2.00
N ARG A 75 1.94 -7.86 1.70
CA ARG A 75 1.70 -8.96 2.64
C ARG A 75 2.29 -10.25 2.09
N LEU A 76 2.75 -11.13 2.97
CA LEU A 76 3.19 -12.47 2.59
C LEU A 76 1.98 -13.40 2.39
N THR A 77 2.20 -14.53 1.72
CA THR A 77 1.26 -15.66 1.78
C THR A 77 1.39 -16.37 3.13
N SER A 78 0.31 -16.99 3.61
CA SER A 78 0.33 -17.77 4.86
C SER A 78 1.34 -18.91 4.83
N GLU A 79 1.61 -19.47 3.64
CA GLU A 79 2.63 -20.50 3.43
C GLU A 79 4.07 -20.00 3.62
N CYS A 80 4.30 -18.68 3.53
CA CYS A 80 5.60 -18.05 3.75
C CYS A 80 5.80 -17.55 5.19
N VAL A 81 4.77 -17.62 6.04
CA VAL A 81 4.84 -17.20 7.44
C VAL A 81 5.16 -18.45 8.28
N THR A 82 6.24 -18.39 9.05
CA THR A 82 6.55 -19.42 10.07
C THR A 82 5.47 -19.41 11.15
N ASP A 83 5.24 -20.53 11.86
CA ASP A 83 4.19 -20.72 12.90
C ASP A 83 4.13 -19.67 14.06
N ASP A 84 4.93 -18.60 14.00
CA ASP A 84 4.72 -17.40 14.81
C ASP A 84 3.50 -16.62 14.29
N ASP A 85 2.35 -16.88 14.92
CA ASP A 85 1.07 -16.17 14.70
C ASP A 85 1.21 -14.63 14.71
N GLU A 86 2.26 -14.08 15.36
CA GLU A 86 2.55 -12.64 15.40
C GLU A 86 3.04 -12.06 14.06
N MET A 87 3.65 -12.87 13.18
CA MET A 87 4.15 -12.43 11.88
C MET A 87 3.04 -12.26 10.84
N GLU A 88 1.89 -12.93 11.02
CA GLU A 88 0.69 -12.71 10.20
C GLU A 88 0.08 -11.32 10.41
N GLU A 89 0.48 -10.62 11.48
CA GLU A 89 -0.09 -9.35 11.90
C GLU A 89 0.63 -8.13 11.33
N TRP A 90 1.72 -8.29 10.56
CA TRP A 90 2.48 -7.14 10.04
C TRP A 90 2.61 -7.16 8.53
N ILE A 91 2.40 -5.99 7.92
CA ILE A 91 2.62 -5.74 6.50
C ILE A 91 3.72 -4.69 6.31
N LEU A 92 4.42 -4.77 5.18
CA LEU A 92 5.33 -3.72 4.76
C LEU A 92 4.55 -2.66 3.98
N GLY A 93 4.60 -1.41 4.44
CA GLY A 93 4.06 -0.25 3.74
C GLY A 93 5.18 0.58 3.13
N ARG A 94 5.11 0.86 1.82
CA ARG A 94 5.97 1.82 1.13
C ARG A 94 5.16 3.07 0.78
N ILE A 95 5.49 4.20 1.38
CA ILE A 95 4.89 5.50 1.06
C ILE A 95 5.79 6.25 0.09
N ILE A 96 5.23 6.76 -1.00
CA ILE A 96 5.94 7.47 -2.05
C ILE A 96 5.31 8.85 -2.24
N ARG A 97 6.15 9.88 -2.29
CA ARG A 97 5.75 11.22 -2.70
C ARG A 97 6.06 11.39 -4.19
N GLY A 98 5.04 11.25 -5.02
CA GLY A 98 5.14 11.44 -6.47
C GLY A 98 5.59 12.84 -6.85
N LYS A 99 6.26 12.97 -8.00
CA LYS A 99 6.54 14.27 -8.62
C LYS A 99 5.36 14.64 -9.53
N LYS A 100 5.15 15.93 -9.77
CA LYS A 100 3.99 16.51 -10.48
C LYS A 100 3.74 15.95 -11.91
N LYS A 101 4.62 15.11 -12.47
CA LYS A 101 4.61 14.62 -13.86
C LYS A 101 4.28 13.12 -14.02
N ASP A 102 4.22 12.32 -12.95
CA ASP A 102 4.26 10.84 -13.08
C ASP A 102 2.90 10.16 -13.32
N TYR A 103 1.81 10.93 -13.45
CA TYR A 103 0.43 10.40 -13.43
C TYR A 103 -0.29 10.32 -14.79
N THR A 104 0.34 10.62 -15.92
CA THR A 104 -0.28 10.35 -17.24
C THR A 104 -0.44 8.86 -17.54
N ASN A 105 0.12 7.98 -16.70
CA ASN A 105 0.14 6.53 -16.93
C ASN A 105 -0.90 5.76 -16.08
N TYR A 106 -1.73 6.45 -15.29
CA TYR A 106 -2.73 5.83 -14.40
C TYR A 106 -4.17 6.31 -14.68
N LEU A 107 -4.40 6.96 -15.84
CA LEU A 107 -5.71 7.30 -16.39
C LEU A 107 -5.98 6.47 -17.64
#